data_AF-A0A5M7BKE0-F1
#
_entry.id   AF-A0A5M7BKE0-F1
#
_cell.length_a   1.000
_cell.length_b   1.000
_cell.length_c   1.000
_cell.angle_alpha   90.00
_cell.angle_beta   90.00
_cell.angle_gamma   90.00
#
_symmetry.space_group_name_H-M   'P 1'
#
loop_
_entity.id
_entity.type
_entity.pdbx_description
1 polymer ?
#
loop_
_entity_poly.entity_id
_entity_poly.type
_entity_poly.pdbx_seq_one_letter_code
_entity_poly.pdbx_strand_id
1 'polypeptide(L)'
;MGVVARYPEGIIPVASLPHSDSISPAQYRAMVIRHEAAHATVAHLLGMDVMRIYVGDTSVENAGEAGHVEWDYPGDNIEAYAEISMAGWVSDRKWLAENGVDDEANLFAAASHSRGDIGAVLGQGAGRATIDLGVQRVEQNWSDYAPYVDAVAEELTRFPDLSPAVMRAAIRNADRPRRTPEPSTDQSPKPPTTPSTNTTPISGGTTPMGIEEIRQAVAASNQKADFARGALREARQQFEEIVSQLAAIGVETSSQEGPKQALATYSQLRDQLDGFQEQVGNAMASLEQYAYQF
;
A
#
# COMPACT_ATOMS: atom_id res chain seq x y z
N MET A 1 -14.99 -11.18 -22.58
CA MET A 1 -13.68 -10.66 -23.05
C MET A 1 -13.04 -10.04 -21.82
N GLY A 2 -12.10 -10.72 -21.17
CA GLY A 2 -11.41 -10.20 -19.99
C GLY A 2 -10.51 -9.04 -20.40
N VAL A 3 -10.60 -7.93 -19.67
CA VAL A 3 -9.68 -6.80 -19.85
C VAL A 3 -8.41 -7.16 -19.09
N VAL A 4 -7.40 -7.65 -19.82
CA VAL A 4 -6.05 -7.76 -19.26
C VAL A 4 -5.55 -6.33 -19.09
N ALA A 5 -5.45 -5.86 -17.85
CA ALA A 5 -4.86 -4.56 -17.54
C ALA A 5 -3.40 -4.58 -18.00
N ARG A 6 -3.13 -4.04 -19.20
CA ARG A 6 -1.78 -3.80 -19.69
C ARG A 6 -1.38 -2.40 -19.27
N TYR A 7 -0.28 -2.27 -18.54
CA TYR A 7 0.32 -0.98 -18.27
C TYR A 7 0.71 -0.30 -19.60
N PRO A 8 0.50 1.02 -19.74
CA PRO A 8 0.98 1.75 -20.90
C PRO A 8 2.51 1.66 -20.96
N GLU A 9 3.04 1.19 -22.09
CA GLU A 9 4.47 1.17 -22.38
C GLU A 9 5.02 2.61 -22.32
N GLY A 10 5.79 2.93 -21.27
CA GLY A 10 6.33 4.28 -21.06
C GLY A 10 6.74 4.59 -19.62
N ILE A 11 7.27 3.62 -18.88
CA ILE A 11 7.72 3.81 -17.50
C ILE A 11 8.94 4.74 -17.51
N ILE A 12 8.79 5.92 -16.91
CA ILE A 12 9.89 6.83 -16.60
C ILE A 12 10.85 6.05 -15.68
N PRO A 13 12.15 5.97 -15.99
CA PRO A 13 13.10 5.30 -15.12
C PRO A 13 13.02 5.96 -13.75
N VAL A 14 12.64 5.19 -12.73
CA VAL A 14 12.63 5.64 -11.35
C VAL A 14 14.09 5.93 -11.02
N ALA A 15 14.47 7.21 -10.99
CA ALA A 15 15.77 7.62 -10.47
C ALA A 15 15.92 6.93 -9.11
N SER A 16 17.03 6.20 -8.94
CA SER A 16 17.34 5.38 -7.76
C SER A 16 16.75 6.01 -6.50
N LEU A 17 15.65 5.44 -6.01
CA LEU A 17 15.00 5.94 -4.80
C LEU A 17 16.08 6.02 -3.72
N PRO A 18 16.07 7.03 -2.85
CA PRO A 18 16.96 7.06 -1.70
C PRO A 18 16.61 5.86 -0.82
N HIS A 19 17.26 4.73 -1.04
CA HIS A 19 17.25 3.64 -0.11
C HIS A 19 17.91 4.18 1.16
N SER A 20 17.18 4.17 2.26
CA SER A 20 17.86 4.32 3.53
C SER A 20 18.82 3.14 3.68
N ASP A 21 20.01 3.37 4.20
CA ASP A 21 20.98 2.30 4.49
C ASP A 21 20.45 1.26 5.50
N SER A 22 19.22 1.43 6.02
CA SER A 22 18.62 0.59 7.05
C SER A 22 17.93 -0.68 6.51
N ILE A 23 17.60 -0.75 5.22
CA ILE A 23 17.00 -1.95 4.60
C ILE A 23 18.02 -2.62 3.70
N SER A 24 18.48 -3.81 4.10
CA SER A 24 19.34 -4.65 3.25
C SER A 24 18.60 -5.16 2.01
N PRO A 25 19.30 -5.53 0.93
CA PRO A 25 18.66 -6.12 -0.26
C PRO A 25 17.80 -7.35 0.05
N ALA A 26 18.21 -8.18 1.02
CA ALA A 26 17.43 -9.34 1.45
C ALA A 26 16.12 -8.94 2.15
N GLN A 27 16.15 -7.89 2.97
CA GLN A 27 14.98 -7.33 3.62
C GLN A 27 14.03 -6.70 2.59
N TYR A 28 14.57 -5.93 1.64
CA TYR A 28 13.76 -5.36 0.56
C TYR A 28 13.07 -6.45 -0.26
N ARG A 29 13.79 -7.53 -0.61
CA ARG A 29 13.20 -8.68 -1.29
C ARG A 29 12.10 -9.36 -0.47
N ALA A 30 12.28 -9.49 0.84
CA ALA A 30 11.25 -10.07 1.73
C ALA A 30 10.00 -9.19 1.79
N MET A 31 10.16 -7.87 1.80
CA MET A 31 9.06 -6.90 1.71
C MET A 31 8.30 -7.05 0.39
N VAL A 32 9.00 -7.05 -0.76
CA VAL A 32 8.39 -7.26 -2.09
C VAL A 32 7.64 -8.60 -2.17
N ILE A 33 8.19 -9.69 -1.63
CA ILE A 33 7.48 -10.96 -1.59
C ILE A 33 6.14 -10.83 -0.85
N ARG A 34 6.13 -10.16 0.30
CA ARG A 34 4.91 -9.97 1.09
C ARG A 34 3.95 -8.99 0.44
N HIS A 35 4.45 -8.03 -0.34
CA HIS A 35 3.68 -7.12 -1.17
C HIS A 35 2.85 -7.89 -2.21
N GLU A 36 3.52 -8.71 -3.05
CA GLU A 36 2.83 -9.51 -4.07
C GLU A 36 1.90 -10.56 -3.46
N ALA A 37 2.30 -11.17 -2.35
CA ALA A 37 1.44 -12.09 -1.61
C ALA A 37 0.14 -11.42 -1.15
N ALA A 38 0.19 -10.14 -0.77
CA ALA A 38 -0.99 -9.39 -0.32
C ALA A 38 -1.99 -9.16 -1.46
N HIS A 39 -1.55 -8.71 -2.64
CA HIS A 39 -2.42 -8.57 -3.81
C HIS A 39 -3.10 -9.90 -4.15
N ALA A 40 -2.31 -10.97 -4.26
CA ALA A 40 -2.81 -12.29 -4.62
C ALA A 40 -3.83 -12.83 -3.62
N THR A 41 -3.56 -12.64 -2.32
CA THR A 41 -4.44 -13.08 -1.24
C THR A 41 -5.76 -12.32 -1.27
N VAL A 42 -5.71 -10.98 -1.30
CA VAL A 42 -6.93 -10.16 -1.28
C VAL A 42 -7.75 -10.37 -2.54
N ALA A 43 -7.12 -10.48 -3.72
CA ALA A 43 -7.79 -10.82 -4.96
C ALA A 43 -8.55 -12.15 -4.85
N HIS A 44 -7.89 -13.20 -4.33
CA HIS A 44 -8.52 -14.50 -4.15
C HIS A 44 -9.70 -14.46 -3.17
N LEU A 45 -9.55 -13.78 -2.03
CA LEU A 45 -10.59 -13.69 -1.01
C LEU A 45 -11.81 -12.88 -1.46
N LEU A 46 -11.61 -11.90 -2.35
CA LEU A 46 -12.68 -11.13 -3.00
C LEU A 46 -13.28 -11.85 -4.21
N GLY A 47 -12.87 -13.10 -4.48
CA GLY A 47 -13.45 -13.94 -5.53
C GLY A 47 -12.89 -13.70 -6.94
N MET A 48 -11.77 -12.98 -7.07
CA MET A 48 -11.08 -12.79 -8.34
C MET A 48 -10.23 -14.02 -8.69
N ASP A 49 -10.09 -14.33 -9.98
CA ASP A 49 -9.20 -15.40 -10.43
C ASP A 49 -7.79 -14.86 -10.60
N VAL A 50 -6.89 -15.26 -9.70
CA VAL A 50 -5.46 -14.95 -9.81
C VAL A 50 -4.85 -15.93 -10.80
N MET A 51 -4.23 -15.38 -11.84
CA MET A 51 -3.65 -16.13 -12.96
C MET A 51 -2.17 -16.44 -12.75
N ARG A 52 -1.43 -15.52 -12.13
CA ARG A 52 0.00 -15.66 -11.89
C ARG A 52 0.47 -14.72 -10.79
N ILE A 53 1.51 -15.13 -10.07
CA ILE A 53 2.22 -14.28 -9.11
C ILE A 53 3.70 -14.48 -9.37
N TYR A 54 4.45 -13.41 -9.63
CA TYR A 54 5.89 -13.50 -9.78
C TYR A 54 6.61 -12.43 -8.97
N VAL A 55 7.80 -12.77 -8.48
CA VAL A 55 8.77 -11.86 -7.89
C VAL A 55 10.04 -12.00 -8.70
N GLY A 56 10.42 -10.91 -9.39
CA GLY A 56 11.58 -10.84 -10.26
C GLY A 56 12.90 -10.72 -9.50
N ASP A 57 13.95 -10.40 -10.24
CA ASP A 57 15.21 -9.99 -9.62
C ASP A 57 15.04 -8.59 -9.03
N THR A 58 15.12 -8.48 -7.72
CA THR A 58 14.92 -7.23 -6.96
C THR A 58 16.20 -6.38 -6.94
N SER A 59 17.01 -6.44 -8.00
CA SER A 59 18.17 -5.57 -8.13
C SER A 59 17.70 -4.11 -8.20
N VAL A 60 18.50 -3.20 -7.64
CA VAL A 60 18.15 -1.77 -7.50
C VAL A 60 17.82 -1.12 -8.86
N GLU A 61 18.34 -1.67 -9.96
CA GLU A 61 18.11 -1.20 -11.32
C GLU A 61 16.70 -1.50 -11.85
N ASN A 62 15.98 -2.47 -11.25
CA ASN A 62 14.66 -2.95 -11.69
C ASN A 62 13.56 -2.79 -10.62
N ALA A 63 13.72 -1.87 -9.66
CA ALA A 63 12.79 -1.71 -8.54
C ALA A 63 11.32 -1.43 -8.96
N GLY A 64 11.07 -0.98 -10.20
CA GLY A 64 9.72 -0.79 -10.73
C GLY A 64 8.99 -2.07 -11.19
N GLU A 65 9.70 -3.20 -11.31
CA GLU A 65 9.16 -4.51 -11.72
C GLU A 65 9.60 -5.64 -10.75
N ALA A 66 9.81 -5.29 -9.48
CA ALA A 66 10.32 -6.23 -8.48
C ALA A 66 9.39 -7.44 -8.26
N GLY A 67 8.09 -7.27 -8.52
CA GLY A 67 7.10 -8.33 -8.55
C GLY A 67 5.85 -7.90 -9.32
N HIS A 68 4.93 -8.85 -9.51
CA HIS A 68 3.62 -8.60 -10.10
C HIS A 68 2.64 -9.75 -9.80
N VAL A 69 1.37 -9.40 -9.69
CA VAL A 69 0.25 -10.34 -9.70
C VAL A 69 -0.63 -10.07 -10.92
N GLU A 70 -0.93 -11.13 -11.67
CA GLU A 70 -1.94 -11.10 -12.72
C GLU A 70 -3.26 -11.66 -12.17
N TRP A 71 -4.36 -10.92 -12.28
CA TRP A 71 -5.70 -11.38 -11.91
C TRP A 71 -6.76 -10.94 -12.93
N ASP A 72 -7.82 -11.71 -13.08
CA ASP A 72 -8.96 -11.38 -13.94
C ASP A 72 -9.92 -10.45 -13.18
N TYR A 73 -10.00 -9.19 -13.63
CA TYR A 73 -10.91 -8.19 -13.07
C TYR A 73 -12.11 -7.98 -14.01
N PRO A 74 -13.35 -8.29 -13.57
CA PRO A 74 -14.53 -8.20 -14.42
C PRO A 74 -14.96 -6.76 -14.78
N GLY A 75 -14.40 -5.73 -14.14
CA GLY A 75 -14.64 -4.33 -14.50
C GLY A 75 -15.78 -3.63 -13.76
N ASP A 76 -16.55 -4.32 -12.91
CA ASP A 76 -17.79 -3.82 -12.33
C ASP A 76 -17.71 -3.38 -10.86
N ASN A 77 -16.59 -3.64 -10.17
CA ASN A 77 -16.39 -3.30 -8.76
C ASN A 77 -15.06 -2.58 -8.51
N ILE A 78 -15.06 -1.28 -8.77
CA ILE A 78 -13.87 -0.43 -8.64
C ILE A 78 -13.34 -0.36 -7.20
N GLU A 79 -14.20 -0.55 -6.20
CA GLU A 79 -13.79 -0.58 -4.80
C GLU A 79 -13.02 -1.85 -4.47
N ALA A 80 -13.45 -3.02 -4.98
CA ALA A 80 -12.70 -4.27 -4.84
C ALA A 80 -11.37 -4.18 -5.58
N TYR A 81 -11.34 -3.56 -6.76
CA TYR A 81 -10.08 -3.32 -7.48
C TYR A 81 -9.12 -2.46 -6.64
N ALA A 82 -9.61 -1.36 -6.06
CA ALA A 82 -8.81 -0.51 -5.18
C ALA A 82 -8.35 -1.25 -3.91
N GLU A 83 -9.18 -2.10 -3.31
CA GLU A 83 -8.80 -2.91 -2.15
C GLU A 83 -7.66 -3.88 -2.51
N ILE A 84 -7.75 -4.58 -3.65
CA ILE A 84 -6.70 -5.48 -4.14
C ILE A 84 -5.42 -4.69 -4.40
N SER A 85 -5.50 -3.60 -5.16
CA SER A 85 -4.33 -2.78 -5.50
C SER A 85 -3.71 -2.10 -4.29
N MET A 86 -4.45 -1.80 -3.23
CA MET A 86 -3.86 -1.19 -2.02
C MET A 86 -3.35 -2.23 -1.01
N ALA A 87 -3.55 -3.53 -1.27
CA ALA A 87 -3.10 -4.60 -0.38
C ALA A 87 -1.57 -4.63 -0.23
N GLY A 88 -0.82 -4.45 -1.32
CA GLY A 88 0.64 -4.36 -1.32
C GLY A 88 1.16 -3.22 -0.43
N TRP A 89 0.62 -2.00 -0.61
CA TRP A 89 0.98 -0.83 0.21
C TRP A 89 0.76 -1.05 1.71
N VAL A 90 -0.40 -1.60 2.09
CA VAL A 90 -0.70 -1.87 3.50
C VAL A 90 0.24 -2.96 4.04
N SER A 91 0.52 -3.99 3.26
CA SER A 91 1.48 -5.05 3.59
C SER A 91 2.88 -4.50 3.85
N ASP A 92 3.39 -3.60 3.00
CA ASP A 92 4.70 -2.97 3.16
C ASP A 92 4.79 -2.18 4.48
N ARG A 93 3.78 -1.35 4.80
CA ARG A 93 3.75 -0.60 6.06
C ARG A 93 3.75 -1.50 7.28
N LYS A 94 3.00 -2.61 7.24
CA LYS A 94 2.96 -3.58 8.34
C LYS A 94 4.31 -4.29 8.49
N TRP A 95 4.93 -4.67 7.37
CA TRP A 95 6.24 -5.31 7.37
C TRP A 95 7.32 -4.39 7.95
N LEU A 96 7.36 -3.12 7.55
CA LEU A 96 8.31 -2.14 8.07
C LEU A 96 8.18 -1.97 9.59
N ALA A 97 6.94 -1.84 10.09
CA ALA A 97 6.66 -1.70 11.51
C ALA A 97 7.02 -2.97 12.32
N GLU A 98 6.70 -4.15 11.79
CA GLU A 98 7.05 -5.44 12.42
C GLU A 98 8.57 -5.67 12.52
N ASN A 99 9.34 -5.07 11.60
CA ASN A 99 10.81 -5.17 11.59
C ASN A 99 11.51 -3.98 12.25
N GLY A 100 10.76 -3.01 12.79
CA GLY A 100 11.32 -1.83 13.46
C GLY A 100 12.13 -0.91 12.56
N VAL A 101 11.76 -0.83 11.28
CA VAL A 101 12.41 -0.01 10.24
C VAL A 101 11.41 0.91 9.55
N ASP A 102 10.34 1.31 10.23
CA ASP A 102 9.27 2.19 9.74
C ASP A 102 9.61 3.68 9.85
N ASP A 103 10.87 4.05 9.64
CA ASP A 103 11.26 5.45 9.53
C ASP A 103 10.66 6.14 8.29
N GLU A 104 10.69 7.47 8.29
CA GLU A 104 10.10 8.28 7.22
C GLU A 104 10.65 7.95 5.83
N ALA A 105 11.96 7.65 5.73
CA ALA A 105 12.60 7.34 4.46
C ALA A 105 12.10 5.99 3.90
N ASN A 106 11.97 4.99 4.76
CA ASN A 106 11.46 3.68 4.35
C ASN A 106 9.97 3.70 4.02
N LEU A 107 9.17 4.46 4.78
CA LEU A 107 7.75 4.67 4.46
C LEU A 107 7.59 5.38 3.11
N PHE A 108 8.44 6.37 2.81
CA PHE A 108 8.46 7.04 1.51
C PHE A 108 8.86 6.08 0.37
N ALA A 109 9.88 5.24 0.58
CA ALA A 109 10.30 4.24 -0.40
C ALA A 109 9.19 3.22 -0.69
N ALA A 110 8.50 2.73 0.34
CA ALA A 110 7.36 1.82 0.18
C ALA A 110 6.18 2.50 -0.55
N ALA A 111 5.92 3.80 -0.30
CA ALA A 111 4.88 4.54 -1.00
C ALA A 111 5.21 4.69 -2.49
N SER A 112 6.49 4.93 -2.78
CA SER A 112 7.00 5.01 -4.15
C SER A 112 6.93 3.67 -4.87
N HIS A 113 7.18 2.56 -4.17
CA HIS A 113 6.98 1.20 -4.69
C HIS A 113 5.52 0.94 -5.09
N SER A 114 4.57 1.41 -4.28
CA SER A 114 3.12 1.28 -4.55
C SER A 114 2.58 2.26 -5.61
N ARG A 115 3.43 3.08 -6.24
CA ARG A 115 3.00 4.07 -7.26
C ARG A 115 2.37 3.40 -8.47
N GLY A 116 2.86 2.22 -8.86
CA GLY A 116 2.29 1.41 -9.93
C GLY A 116 0.85 1.00 -9.65
N ASP A 117 0.56 0.59 -8.40
CA ASP A 117 -0.78 0.18 -7.98
C ASP A 117 -1.76 1.35 -7.95
N ILE A 118 -1.32 2.49 -7.40
CA ILE A 118 -2.10 3.73 -7.40
C ILE A 118 -2.43 4.14 -8.84
N GLY A 119 -1.43 4.10 -9.73
CA GLY A 119 -1.61 4.38 -11.15
C GLY A 119 -2.61 3.43 -11.81
N ALA A 120 -2.57 2.14 -11.47
CA ALA A 120 -3.50 1.15 -12.00
C ALA A 120 -4.95 1.44 -11.56
N VAL A 121 -5.17 1.83 -10.30
CA VAL A 121 -6.50 2.20 -9.78
C VAL A 121 -7.03 3.47 -10.46
N LEU A 122 -6.19 4.50 -10.57
CA LEU A 122 -6.54 5.74 -11.27
C LEU A 122 -6.85 5.49 -12.76
N GLY A 123 -6.10 4.60 -13.41
CA GLY A 123 -6.31 4.22 -14.81
C GLY A 123 -7.66 3.55 -15.07
N GLN A 124 -8.27 2.94 -14.05
CA GLN A 124 -9.64 2.41 -14.10
C GLN A 124 -10.72 3.46 -13.84
N GLY A 125 -10.36 4.74 -13.74
CA GLY A 125 -11.28 5.86 -13.51
C GLY A 125 -11.65 6.08 -12.04
N ALA A 126 -10.95 5.42 -11.10
CA ALA A 126 -11.14 5.66 -9.68
C ALA A 126 -10.64 7.04 -9.26
N GLY A 127 -11.30 7.64 -8.27
CA GLY A 127 -10.83 8.86 -7.60
C GLY A 127 -10.02 8.54 -6.34
N ARG A 128 -9.43 9.59 -5.76
CA ARG A 128 -8.67 9.48 -4.49
C ARG A 128 -9.48 8.86 -3.35
N ALA A 129 -10.76 9.19 -3.24
CA ALA A 129 -11.64 8.63 -2.21
C ALA A 129 -11.76 7.10 -2.30
N THR A 130 -11.73 6.53 -3.52
CA THR A 130 -11.78 5.08 -3.74
C THR A 130 -10.48 4.40 -3.31
N ILE A 131 -9.34 5.05 -3.57
CA ILE A 131 -8.02 4.59 -3.11
C ILE A 131 -7.97 4.59 -1.58
N ASP A 132 -8.37 5.70 -0.95
CA ASP A 132 -8.38 5.82 0.51
C ASP A 132 -9.32 4.77 1.15
N LEU A 133 -10.47 4.48 0.53
CA LEU A 133 -11.37 3.41 0.94
C LEU A 133 -10.73 2.02 0.81
N GLY A 134 -10.00 1.76 -0.28
CA GLY A 134 -9.25 0.52 -0.47
C GLY A 134 -8.24 0.29 0.65
N VAL A 135 -7.42 1.30 0.97
CA VAL A 135 -6.48 1.27 2.09
C VAL A 135 -7.23 0.98 3.41
N GLN A 136 -8.33 1.70 3.67
CA GLN A 136 -9.11 1.53 4.89
C GLN A 136 -9.65 0.10 5.04
N ARG A 137 -10.17 -0.51 3.97
CA ARG A 137 -10.71 -1.88 3.99
C ARG A 137 -9.62 -2.90 4.26
N VAL A 138 -8.46 -2.77 3.61
CA VAL A 138 -7.33 -3.69 3.88
C VAL A 138 -6.86 -3.53 5.33
N GLU A 139 -6.72 -2.31 5.84
CA GLU A 139 -6.32 -2.08 7.24
C GLU A 139 -7.31 -2.67 8.25
N GLN A 140 -8.62 -2.54 8.00
CA GLN A 140 -9.67 -3.07 8.86
C GLN A 140 -9.72 -4.60 8.89
N ASN A 141 -9.44 -5.24 7.76
CA ASN A 141 -9.47 -6.70 7.62
C ASN A 141 -8.07 -7.35 7.74
N TRP A 142 -7.03 -6.58 8.07
CA TRP A 142 -5.64 -7.07 8.03
C TRP A 142 -5.41 -8.29 8.94
N SER A 143 -6.06 -8.36 10.11
CA SER A 143 -5.94 -9.52 11.01
C SER A 143 -6.41 -10.81 10.35
N ASP A 144 -7.38 -10.72 9.46
CA ASP A 144 -7.96 -11.85 8.75
C ASP A 144 -7.12 -12.17 7.51
N TYR A 145 -6.55 -11.16 6.85
CA TYR A 145 -5.69 -11.35 5.68
C TYR A 145 -4.29 -11.86 6.02
N ALA A 146 -3.68 -11.36 7.09
CA ALA A 146 -2.25 -11.58 7.38
C ALA A 146 -1.82 -13.06 7.40
N PRO A 147 -2.55 -14.01 8.03
CA PRO A 147 -2.14 -15.42 8.01
C PRO A 147 -2.08 -16.03 6.61
N TYR A 148 -2.96 -15.59 5.70
CA TYR A 148 -2.97 -16.05 4.31
C TYR A 148 -1.85 -15.39 3.50
N VAL A 149 -1.63 -14.10 3.71
CA VAL A 149 -0.51 -13.35 3.09
C VAL A 149 0.82 -14.00 3.46
N ASP A 150 1.03 -14.31 4.73
CA ASP A 150 2.26 -14.93 5.21
C ASP A 150 2.46 -16.34 4.63
N ALA A 151 1.39 -17.13 4.48
CA ALA A 151 1.45 -18.44 3.83
C ALA A 151 1.79 -18.35 2.33
N VAL A 152 1.24 -17.38 1.60
CA VAL A 152 1.58 -17.17 0.18
C VAL A 152 3.01 -16.64 0.04
N ALA A 153 3.43 -15.72 0.92
CA ALA A 153 4.79 -15.20 0.97
C ALA A 153 5.83 -16.31 1.25
N GLU A 154 5.50 -17.27 2.11
CA GLU A 154 6.35 -18.44 2.36
C GLU A 154 6.56 -19.27 1.09
N GLU A 155 5.50 -19.50 0.30
CA GLU A 155 5.63 -20.21 -0.97
C GLU A 155 6.39 -19.38 -2.02
N LEU A 156 6.20 -18.05 -2.10
CA LEU A 156 6.96 -17.17 -3.00
C LEU A 156 8.44 -17.13 -2.67
N THR A 157 8.79 -17.28 -1.40
CA THR A 157 10.18 -17.39 -0.97
C THR A 157 10.86 -18.62 -1.55
N ARG A 158 10.12 -19.74 -1.68
CA ARG A 158 10.62 -21.01 -2.26
C ARG A 158 10.54 -21.02 -3.78
N PHE A 159 9.48 -20.44 -4.34
CA PHE A 159 9.17 -20.44 -5.76
C PHE A 159 8.80 -19.00 -6.18
N PRO A 160 9.76 -18.23 -6.72
CA PRO A 160 9.52 -16.84 -7.09
C PRO A 160 8.45 -16.64 -8.17
N ASP A 161 8.04 -17.69 -8.88
CA ASP A 161 6.90 -17.70 -9.81
C ASP A 161 5.90 -18.76 -9.33
N LEU A 162 4.78 -18.31 -8.77
CA LEU A 162 3.74 -19.18 -8.23
C LEU A 162 2.58 -19.35 -9.19
N SER A 163 2.26 -20.62 -9.45
CA SER A 163 1.01 -20.99 -10.09
C SER A 163 -0.20 -20.72 -9.17
N PRO A 164 -1.38 -20.44 -9.74
CA PRO A 164 -2.62 -20.27 -8.96
C PRO A 164 -2.97 -21.48 -8.08
N ALA A 165 -2.62 -22.69 -8.53
CA ALA A 165 -2.90 -23.91 -7.78
C ALA A 165 -2.10 -23.97 -6.46
N VAL A 166 -0.83 -23.53 -6.49
CA VAL A 166 0.03 -23.50 -5.30
C VAL A 166 -0.43 -22.41 -4.34
N MET A 167 -0.71 -21.19 -4.84
CA MET A 167 -1.24 -20.11 -4.00
C MET A 167 -2.55 -20.51 -3.30
N ARG A 168 -3.52 -21.08 -4.04
CA ARG A 168 -4.77 -21.57 -3.42
C ARG A 168 -4.53 -22.68 -2.40
N ALA A 169 -3.51 -23.53 -2.59
CA ALA A 169 -3.15 -24.54 -1.62
C ALA A 169 -2.56 -23.92 -0.34
N ALA A 170 -1.73 -22.89 -0.47
CA ALA A 170 -1.19 -22.13 0.66
C ALA A 170 -2.32 -21.50 1.50
N ILE A 171 -3.26 -20.80 0.85
CA ILE A 171 -4.41 -20.19 1.53
C ILE A 171 -5.27 -21.25 2.24
N ARG A 172 -5.61 -22.36 1.56
CA ARG A 172 -6.37 -23.45 2.19
C ARG A 172 -5.65 -24.10 3.37
N ASN A 173 -4.32 -24.14 3.36
CA ASN A 173 -3.54 -24.72 4.45
C ASN A 173 -3.44 -23.78 5.64
N ALA A 174 -3.43 -22.46 5.42
CA ALA A 174 -3.49 -21.46 6.48
C ALA A 174 -4.85 -21.43 7.20
N ASP A 175 -5.94 -21.73 6.49
CA ASP A 175 -7.30 -21.83 7.06
C ASP A 175 -7.51 -23.09 7.93
N ARG A 176 -6.65 -24.10 7.77
CA ARG A 176 -6.75 -25.31 8.61
C ARG A 176 -6.35 -24.94 10.04
N PRO A 177 -7.12 -25.37 11.06
CA PRO A 177 -6.68 -25.28 12.44
C PRO A 177 -5.28 -25.87 12.50
N ARG A 178 -4.30 -25.05 12.89
CA ARG A 178 -2.91 -25.49 13.02
C ARG A 178 -2.97 -26.66 13.97
N ARG A 179 -2.89 -27.89 13.43
CA ARG A 179 -2.86 -29.09 14.27
C ARG A 179 -1.65 -28.86 15.15
N THR A 180 -1.91 -28.62 16.43
CA THR A 180 -0.85 -28.59 17.43
C THR A 180 -0.06 -29.86 17.18
N PRO A 181 1.24 -29.81 16.86
CA PRO A 181 2.00 -31.02 16.63
C PRO A 181 1.70 -31.94 17.82
N GLU A 182 1.14 -33.11 17.53
CA GLU A 182 0.86 -34.08 18.57
C GLU A 182 2.16 -34.24 19.35
N PRO A 183 2.17 -34.01 20.68
CA PRO A 183 3.37 -34.24 21.45
C PRO A 183 3.77 -35.69 21.19
N SER A 184 4.99 -35.89 20.67
CA SER A 184 5.61 -37.20 20.59
C SER A 184 5.37 -37.90 21.92
N THR A 185 4.63 -38.99 21.89
CA THR A 185 4.38 -39.86 23.04
C THR A 185 5.70 -40.44 23.51
N ASP A 186 6.33 -39.75 24.46
CA ASP A 186 7.15 -40.38 25.48
C ASP A 186 6.45 -40.23 26.84
N GLN A 187 6.56 -41.27 27.64
CA GLN A 187 5.52 -41.72 28.56
C GLN A 187 5.42 -40.96 29.91
N SER A 188 4.18 -40.58 30.28
CA SER A 188 3.56 -40.53 31.64
C SER A 188 4.08 -39.57 32.77
N PRO A 189 3.27 -39.22 33.81
CA PRO A 189 1.81 -39.19 33.96
C PRO A 189 1.21 -37.82 34.48
N LYS A 190 -0.10 -37.61 34.23
CA LYS A 190 -1.04 -36.59 34.79
C LYS A 190 -1.29 -36.81 36.32
N PRO A 191 -2.00 -35.98 37.16
CA PRO A 191 -2.96 -34.86 36.95
C PRO A 191 -2.89 -33.71 38.04
N PRO A 192 -3.87 -32.78 38.29
CA PRO A 192 -5.23 -32.61 37.78
C PRO A 192 -5.71 -31.19 37.37
N THR A 193 -6.95 -31.22 36.86
CA THR A 193 -7.83 -30.24 36.23
C THR A 193 -8.35 -29.13 37.15
N THR A 194 -8.54 -27.92 36.60
CA THR A 194 -9.49 -26.91 37.11
C THR A 194 -10.23 -26.25 35.93
N PRO A 195 -11.56 -26.06 36.00
CA PRO A 195 -12.34 -25.39 34.95
C PRO A 195 -12.57 -23.89 35.25
N SER A 196 -13.24 -23.22 34.30
CA SER A 196 -13.94 -21.91 34.39
C SER A 196 -13.12 -20.70 33.88
N THR A 197 -13.62 -19.75 33.10
CA THR A 197 -14.97 -19.45 32.55
C THR A 197 -14.80 -18.49 31.37
N ASN A 198 -15.62 -18.62 30.33
CA ASN A 198 -15.79 -17.59 29.29
C ASN A 198 -16.52 -16.37 29.86
N THR A 199 -16.09 -15.17 29.47
CA THR A 199 -16.95 -13.98 29.46
C THR A 199 -16.53 -13.03 28.34
N THR A 200 -17.38 -12.93 27.32
CA THR A 200 -17.41 -11.85 26.33
C THR A 200 -18.40 -10.79 26.84
N PRO A 201 -18.08 -9.49 26.74
CA PRO A 201 -19.11 -8.48 26.62
C PRO A 201 -19.06 -7.84 25.22
N ILE A 202 -20.09 -8.16 24.44
CA ILE A 202 -20.60 -7.26 23.39
C ILE A 202 -21.36 -6.16 24.13
N SER A 203 -21.01 -4.89 23.88
CA SER A 203 -21.86 -3.77 24.26
C SER A 203 -21.81 -2.72 23.16
N GLY A 204 -22.86 -2.72 22.33
CA GLY A 204 -23.18 -1.61 21.44
C GLY A 204 -23.68 -0.43 22.27
N GLY A 205 -22.94 0.66 22.22
CA GLY A 205 -23.31 1.97 22.71
C GLY A 205 -22.26 2.94 22.18
N THR A 206 -22.66 3.93 21.39
CA THR A 206 -21.79 5.04 21.00
C THR A 206 -21.53 5.88 22.26
N THR A 207 -20.52 5.48 23.03
CA THR A 207 -19.93 6.31 24.06
C THR A 207 -19.46 7.62 23.43
N PRO A 208 -19.65 8.77 24.08
CA PRO A 208 -18.97 9.99 23.66
C PRO A 208 -17.47 9.68 23.61
N MET A 209 -16.85 9.92 22.46
CA MET A 209 -15.43 9.67 22.21
C MET A 209 -14.62 10.29 23.35
N GLY A 210 -13.87 9.48 24.09
CA GLY A 210 -13.05 9.99 25.19
C GLY A 210 -11.97 10.93 24.65
N ILE A 211 -11.43 11.77 25.53
CA ILE A 211 -10.39 12.74 25.18
C ILE A 211 -9.16 12.04 24.56
N GLU A 212 -8.87 10.80 24.97
CA GLU A 212 -7.76 10.02 24.45
C GLU A 212 -8.00 9.54 23.01
N GLU A 213 -9.21 9.11 22.69
CA GLU A 213 -9.61 8.74 21.33
C GLU A 213 -9.60 9.95 20.39
N ILE A 214 -9.96 11.15 20.89
CA ILE A 214 -9.83 12.40 20.13
C ILE A 214 -8.35 12.70 19.84
N ARG A 215 -7.46 12.56 20.83
CA ARG A 215 -6.02 12.77 20.64
C ARG A 215 -5.41 11.77 19.66
N GLN A 216 -5.77 10.49 19.74
CA GLN A 216 -5.34 9.48 18.76
C GLN A 216 -5.86 9.79 17.35
N ALA A 217 -7.13 10.19 17.21
CA ALA A 217 -7.70 10.54 15.91
C ALA A 217 -7.01 11.76 15.29
N VAL A 218 -6.68 12.78 16.10
CA VAL A 218 -5.91 13.95 15.65
C VAL A 218 -4.49 13.55 15.25
N ALA A 219 -3.79 12.74 16.06
CA ALA A 219 -2.45 12.25 15.73
C ALA A 219 -2.42 11.46 14.41
N ALA A 220 -3.37 10.55 14.22
CA ALA A 220 -3.50 9.79 12.98
C ALA A 220 -3.85 10.68 11.78
N SER A 221 -4.68 11.72 11.99
CA SER A 221 -5.02 12.69 10.94
C SER A 221 -3.82 13.55 10.54
N ASN A 222 -3.03 14.00 11.51
CA ASN A 222 -1.81 14.77 11.26
C ASN A 222 -0.76 13.93 10.53
N GLN A 223 -0.58 12.66 10.90
CA GLN A 223 0.30 11.74 10.18
C GLN A 223 -0.09 11.58 8.70
N LYS A 224 -1.41 11.45 8.42
CA LYS A 224 -1.91 11.40 7.03
C LYS A 224 -1.70 12.73 6.30
N ALA A 225 -1.86 13.85 6.99
CA ALA A 225 -1.65 15.16 6.43
C ALA A 225 -0.16 15.42 6.11
N ASP A 226 0.77 14.98 6.95
CA ASP A 226 2.20 15.05 6.68
C ASP A 226 2.59 14.23 5.45
N PHE A 227 2.05 13.01 5.32
CA PHE A 227 2.23 12.21 4.11
C PHE A 227 1.71 12.94 2.86
N ALA A 228 0.50 13.53 2.94
CA ALA A 228 -0.06 14.31 1.84
C ALA A 228 0.84 15.51 1.48
N ARG A 229 1.40 16.22 2.46
CA ARG A 229 2.35 17.32 2.22
C ARG A 229 3.62 16.85 1.53
N GLY A 230 4.15 15.68 1.92
CA GLY A 230 5.29 15.05 1.24
C GLY A 230 5.00 14.81 -0.24
N ALA A 231 3.88 14.13 -0.54
CA ALA A 231 3.48 13.85 -1.92
C ALA A 231 3.23 15.12 -2.75
N LEU A 232 2.61 16.16 -2.16
CA LEU A 232 2.39 17.44 -2.83
C LEU A 232 3.69 18.17 -3.14
N ARG A 233 4.69 18.07 -2.26
CA ARG A 233 6.03 18.65 -2.47
C ARG A 233 6.74 17.95 -3.62
N GLU A 234 6.67 16.63 -3.68
CA GLU A 234 7.24 15.86 -4.79
C GLU A 234 6.56 16.18 -6.12
N ALA A 235 5.22 16.22 -6.15
CA ALA A 235 4.46 16.60 -7.35
C ALA A 235 4.83 18.01 -7.83
N ARG A 236 5.03 18.96 -6.90
CA ARG A 236 5.52 20.30 -7.22
C ARG A 236 6.90 20.25 -7.86
N GLN A 237 7.83 19.48 -7.29
CA GLN A 237 9.18 19.33 -7.84
C GLN A 237 9.14 18.74 -9.26
N GLN A 238 8.30 17.74 -9.51
CA GLN A 238 8.11 17.16 -10.85
C GLN A 238 7.57 18.20 -11.84
N PHE A 239 6.59 19.02 -11.45
CA PHE A 239 6.11 20.11 -12.32
C PHE A 239 7.16 21.20 -12.55
N GLU A 240 7.95 21.54 -11.54
CA GLU A 240 9.05 22.49 -11.68
C GLU A 240 10.12 21.99 -12.67
N GLU A 241 10.42 20.69 -12.64
CA GLU A 241 11.32 20.06 -13.62
C GLU A 241 10.73 20.10 -15.03
N ILE A 242 9.46 19.73 -15.21
CA ILE A 242 8.77 19.79 -16.51
C ILE A 242 8.79 21.22 -17.06
N VAL A 243 8.44 22.22 -16.24
CA VAL A 243 8.47 23.63 -16.62
C VAL A 243 9.90 24.05 -17.03
N SER A 244 10.91 23.65 -16.27
CA SER A 244 12.32 23.95 -16.58
C SER A 244 12.78 23.31 -17.89
N GLN A 245 12.42 22.05 -18.14
CA GLN A 245 12.74 21.34 -19.38
C GLN A 245 12.07 21.99 -20.59
N LEU A 246 10.79 22.34 -20.48
CA LEU A 246 10.05 23.04 -21.54
C LEU A 246 10.64 24.43 -21.83
N ALA A 247 11.03 25.18 -20.80
CA ALA A 247 11.71 26.46 -20.96
C ALA A 247 13.09 26.28 -21.65
N ALA A 248 13.87 25.28 -21.26
CA ALA A 248 15.20 25.01 -21.82
C ALA A 248 15.19 24.69 -23.32
N ILE A 249 14.15 24.03 -23.83
CA ILE A 249 13.99 23.77 -25.28
C ILE A 249 13.37 24.95 -26.04
N GLY A 250 13.14 26.09 -25.38
CA GLY A 250 12.65 27.32 -26.00
C GLY A 250 11.15 27.34 -26.27
N VAL A 251 10.33 26.62 -25.50
CA VAL A 251 8.85 26.64 -25.67
C VAL A 251 8.27 28.05 -25.58
N GLU A 252 8.83 28.90 -24.74
CA GLU A 252 8.39 30.30 -24.58
C GLU A 252 8.50 31.10 -25.88
N THR A 253 9.52 30.81 -26.71
CA THR A 253 9.78 31.48 -27.99
C THR A 253 9.25 30.70 -29.19
N SER A 254 8.63 29.54 -28.97
CA SER A 254 8.05 28.71 -30.02
C SER A 254 6.96 29.46 -30.81
N SER A 255 6.85 29.19 -32.10
CA SER A 255 5.71 29.67 -32.92
C SER A 255 4.47 28.78 -32.79
N GLN A 256 4.60 27.62 -32.14
CA GLN A 256 3.50 26.67 -31.94
C GLN A 256 2.76 26.95 -30.64
N GLU A 257 1.43 27.02 -30.71
CA GLU A 257 0.57 27.36 -29.58
C GLU A 257 0.45 26.22 -28.55
N GLY A 258 0.42 24.97 -29.01
CA GLY A 258 0.26 23.79 -28.14
C GLY A 258 1.32 23.70 -27.03
N PRO A 259 2.62 23.76 -27.35
CA PRO A 259 3.68 23.77 -26.34
C PRO A 259 3.56 24.94 -25.33
N LYS A 260 3.17 26.13 -25.77
CA LYS A 260 2.95 27.29 -24.87
C LYS A 260 1.81 27.04 -23.90
N GLN A 261 0.70 26.48 -24.38
CA GLN A 261 -0.43 26.10 -23.54
C GLN A 261 -0.05 25.02 -22.53
N ALA A 262 0.77 24.04 -22.92
CA ALA A 262 1.29 23.03 -22.01
C ALA A 262 2.17 23.66 -20.91
N LEU A 263 3.12 24.52 -21.27
CA LEU A 263 3.96 25.25 -20.31
C LEU A 263 3.12 26.08 -19.32
N ALA A 264 2.13 26.81 -19.81
CA ALA A 264 1.21 27.59 -18.98
C ALA A 264 0.41 26.69 -18.02
N THR A 265 -0.08 25.56 -18.51
CA THR A 265 -0.85 24.59 -17.70
C THR A 265 0.00 23.97 -16.60
N TYR A 266 1.22 23.51 -16.91
CA TYR A 266 2.12 22.94 -15.91
C TYR A 266 2.58 23.98 -14.88
N SER A 267 2.82 25.22 -15.31
CA SER A 267 3.12 26.33 -14.39
C SER A 267 1.95 26.60 -13.45
N GLN A 268 0.72 26.62 -13.97
CA GLN A 268 -0.48 26.80 -13.16
C GLN A 268 -0.68 25.66 -12.15
N LEU A 269 -0.49 24.40 -12.58
CA LEU A 269 -0.61 23.24 -11.68
C LEU A 269 0.43 23.29 -10.55
N ARG A 270 1.68 23.64 -10.85
CA ARG A 270 2.72 23.86 -9.84
C ARG A 270 2.28 24.90 -8.81
N ASP A 271 1.78 26.06 -9.26
CA ASP A 271 1.38 27.15 -8.37
C ASP A 271 0.13 26.79 -7.54
N GLN A 272 -0.80 26.00 -8.10
CA GLN A 272 -1.97 25.48 -7.39
C GLN A 272 -1.57 24.51 -6.26
N LEU A 273 -0.51 23.72 -6.45
CA LEU A 273 -0.01 22.83 -5.39
C LEU A 273 0.51 23.60 -4.18
N ASP A 274 1.09 24.78 -4.36
CA ASP A 274 1.51 25.64 -3.23
C ASP A 274 0.31 26.07 -2.38
N GLY A 275 -0.77 26.52 -3.04
CA GLY A 275 -2.01 26.88 -2.35
C GLY A 275 -2.63 25.69 -1.62
N PHE A 276 -2.56 24.48 -2.19
CA PHE A 276 -3.08 23.28 -1.55
C PHE A 276 -2.21 22.84 -0.35
N GLN A 277 -0.88 22.95 -0.45
CA GLN A 277 0.03 22.70 0.68
C GLN A 277 -0.24 23.64 1.86
N GLU A 278 -0.51 24.92 1.59
CA GLU A 278 -0.88 25.90 2.61
C GLU A 278 -2.21 25.51 3.30
N GLN A 279 -3.22 25.12 2.52
CA GLN A 279 -4.51 24.67 3.06
C GLN A 279 -4.36 23.44 3.98
N VAL A 280 -3.55 22.45 3.60
CA VAL A 280 -3.27 21.28 4.44
C VAL A 280 -2.56 21.71 5.72
N GLY A 281 -1.58 22.60 5.65
CA GLY A 281 -0.90 23.15 6.83
C GLY A 281 -1.86 23.87 7.79
N ASN A 282 -2.77 24.68 7.26
CA ASN A 282 -3.78 25.38 8.05
C ASN A 282 -4.79 24.41 8.71
N ALA A 283 -5.17 23.34 8.01
CA ALA A 283 -6.04 22.30 8.54
C ALA A 283 -5.37 21.54 9.72
N MET A 284 -4.09 21.18 9.58
CA MET A 284 -3.30 20.56 10.66
C MET A 284 -3.21 21.47 11.89
N ALA A 285 -2.84 22.74 11.68
CA ALA A 285 -2.75 23.71 12.78
C ALA A 285 -4.09 23.89 13.52
N SER A 286 -5.20 23.88 12.77
CA SER A 286 -6.55 23.96 13.35
C SER A 286 -6.90 22.72 14.18
N LEU A 287 -6.53 21.52 13.71
CA LEU A 287 -6.73 20.25 14.43
C LEU A 287 -5.88 20.17 15.71
N GLU A 288 -4.63 20.61 15.65
CA GLU A 288 -3.75 20.71 16.83
C GLU A 288 -4.32 21.69 17.86
N GLN A 289 -4.75 22.87 17.42
CA GLN A 289 -5.37 23.85 18.32
C GLN A 289 -6.63 23.30 18.99
N TYR A 290 -7.46 22.54 18.27
CA TYR A 290 -8.61 21.86 18.85
C TYR A 290 -8.19 20.83 19.90
N ALA A 291 -7.17 20.01 19.62
CA ALA A 291 -6.67 19.02 20.56
C ALA A 291 -6.09 19.63 21.86
N TYR A 292 -5.52 20.84 21.81
CA TYR A 292 -5.01 21.54 22.99
C TYR A 292 -6.10 22.16 23.88
N GLN A 293 -7.34 22.30 23.38
CA GLN A 293 -8.45 22.85 24.16
C GLN A 293 -9.13 21.81 25.06
N PHE A 294 -8.73 20.54 25.00
CA PHE A 294 -9.30 19.41 25.74
C PHE A 294 -8.21 18.54 26.41
#